data_AF-A0AAW8ARG2-F1
#
_entry.id   AF-A0AAW8ARG2-F1
#
_cell.length_a   1.000
_cell.length_b   1.000
_cell.length_c   1.000
_cell.angle_alpha   90.00
_cell.angle_beta   90.00
_cell.angle_gamma   90.00
#
_symmetry.space_group_name_H-M   'P 1'
#
loop_
_entity.id
_entity.type
_entity.pdbx_description
1 polymer ?
#
loop_
_entity_poly.entity_id
_entity_poly.type
_entity_poly.pdbx_seq_one_letter_code
_entity_poly.pdbx_strand_id
1 'polypeptide(L)'
;GFAFLPLAGPDVAIQDTWHVSGLSASGSNTIVASKAFVPSTLVLRFSALRGSRPLAEMEPRDRWPVEPLFPLGVLSPMLGAA
;
A
#
# COMPACT_ATOMS: atom_id res chain seq x y z
N GLY A 1 5.47 -7.97 -4.90
CA GLY A 1 6.13 -6.73 -4.48
C GLY A 1 5.10 -5.63 -4.55
N PHE A 2 5.55 -4.39 -4.52
CA PHE A 2 4.70 -3.23 -4.76
C PHE A 2 5.18 -2.49 -6.02
N ALA A 3 4.24 -1.89 -6.74
CA ALA A 3 4.52 -0.94 -7.80
C ALA A 3 3.90 0.40 -7.38
N PHE A 4 4.64 1.48 -7.55
CA PHE A 4 4.16 2.82 -7.20
C PHE A 4 3.74 3.53 -8.48
N LEU A 5 2.46 3.92 -8.56
CA LEU A 5 1.89 4.61 -9.70
C LEU A 5 1.26 5.94 -9.24
N PRO A 6 1.39 7.02 -10.04
CA PRO A 6 0.68 8.26 -9.77
C PRO A 6 -0.82 8.06 -10.06
N LEU A 7 -1.67 8.30 -9.06
CA LEU A 7 -3.13 8.20 -9.24
C LEU A 7 -3.70 9.25 -10.21
N ALA A 8 -2.99 10.36 -10.41
CA ALA A 8 -3.33 11.39 -11.39
C ALA A 8 -2.74 11.12 -12.80
N GLY A 9 -2.14 9.94 -13.02
CA GLY A 9 -1.56 9.57 -14.30
C GLY A 9 -2.64 9.27 -15.36
N PRO A 10 -2.32 9.41 -16.66
CA PRO A 10 -3.29 9.20 -17.74
C PRO A 10 -3.78 7.75 -17.86
N ASP A 11 -3.00 6.79 -17.36
CA ASP A 11 -3.28 5.35 -17.46
C ASP A 11 -3.93 4.78 -16.18
N VAL A 12 -4.27 5.65 -15.21
CA VAL A 12 -4.85 5.26 -13.92
C VAL A 12 -6.19 5.98 -13.72
N ALA A 13 -7.20 5.22 -13.31
CA ALA A 13 -8.51 5.76 -12.96
C ALA A 13 -8.98 5.21 -11.61
N ILE A 14 -9.67 6.05 -10.85
CA ILE A 14 -10.40 5.65 -9.64
C ILE A 14 -11.85 5.43 -10.06
N GLN A 15 -12.38 4.22 -9.82
CA GLN A 15 -13.78 3.90 -10.06
C GLN A 15 -14.55 3.98 -8.75
N ASP A 16 -15.69 4.67 -8.75
CA ASP A 16 -16.58 4.76 -7.59
C ASP A 16 -17.35 3.45 -7.39
N THR A 17 -16.79 2.58 -6.57
CA THR A 17 -17.28 1.21 -6.34
C THR A 17 -17.55 0.91 -4.87
N TRP A 18 -17.28 1.84 -3.95
CA TRP A 18 -17.32 1.58 -2.50
C TRP A 18 -18.69 1.84 -1.87
N HIS A 19 -19.72 1.17 -2.39
CA HIS A 19 -21.11 1.28 -1.93
C HIS A 19 -21.44 0.20 -0.90
N VAL A 20 -20.88 0.30 0.31
CA VAL A 20 -20.97 -0.72 1.36
C VAL A 20 -21.62 -0.19 2.65
N SER A 21 -22.08 -1.08 3.53
CA SER A 21 -22.76 -0.73 4.78
C SER A 21 -21.83 -0.39 5.95
N GLY A 22 -20.62 -0.95 5.95
CA GLY A 22 -19.60 -0.73 6.98
C GLY A 22 -18.32 -0.17 6.37
N LEU A 23 -17.60 0.68 7.11
CA LEU A 23 -16.44 1.42 6.59
C LEU A 23 -16.76 2.20 5.30
N SER A 24 -18.01 2.61 5.09
CA SER A 24 -18.45 3.29 3.86
C SER A 24 -17.70 4.59 3.61
N ALA A 25 -17.32 5.30 4.67
CA ALA A 25 -16.53 6.53 4.60
C ALA A 25 -15.03 6.31 4.31
N SER A 26 -14.53 5.06 4.27
CA SER A 26 -13.11 4.81 3.98
C SER A 26 -12.74 5.09 2.53
N GLY A 27 -13.72 5.07 1.61
CA GLY A 27 -13.49 5.32 0.19
C GLY A 27 -12.55 4.30 -0.48
N SER A 28 -12.62 3.01 -0.09
CA SER A 28 -11.78 1.92 -0.62
C SER A 28 -12.17 1.51 -2.05
N ASN A 29 -12.28 2.50 -2.91
CA ASN A 29 -12.67 2.42 -4.31
C ASN A 29 -11.68 1.61 -5.15
N THR A 30 -12.16 1.09 -6.27
CA THR A 30 -11.34 0.30 -7.19
C THR A 30 -10.40 1.21 -7.96
N ILE A 31 -9.11 0.90 -7.95
CA ILE A 31 -8.10 1.56 -8.80
C ILE A 31 -7.87 0.69 -10.03
N VAL A 32 -8.07 1.27 -11.23
CA VAL A 32 -7.83 0.60 -12.51
C VAL A 32 -6.61 1.23 -13.16
N ALA A 33 -5.56 0.44 -13.38
CA ALA A 33 -4.38 0.82 -14.16
C ALA A 33 -4.38 0.04 -15.48
N SER A 34 -4.47 0.72 -16.61
CA SER A 34 -4.59 0.09 -17.94
C SER A 34 -3.40 0.44 -18.80
N LYS A 35 -2.59 -0.57 -19.16
CA LYS A 35 -1.36 -0.41 -19.96
C LYS A 35 -0.37 0.62 -19.37
N ALA A 36 -0.45 0.88 -18.07
CA ALA A 36 0.40 1.84 -17.38
C ALA A 36 1.87 1.37 -17.41
N PHE A 37 2.75 2.27 -17.85
CA PHE A 37 4.19 2.05 -17.76
C PHE A 37 4.68 2.39 -16.34
N VAL A 38 5.44 1.47 -15.73
CA VAL A 38 6.04 1.67 -14.41
C VAL A 38 7.56 1.52 -14.52
N PRO A 39 8.33 2.59 -14.28
CA PRO A 39 9.79 2.51 -14.19
C PRO A 39 10.24 1.47 -13.16
N SER A 40 11.33 0.75 -13.43
CA SER A 40 11.84 -0.29 -12.53
C SER A 40 12.24 0.25 -11.15
N THR A 41 12.61 1.53 -11.07
CA THR A 41 12.91 2.24 -9.80
C THR A 41 11.70 2.43 -8.91
N LEU A 42 10.48 2.34 -9.46
CA LEU A 42 9.21 2.40 -8.73
C LEU A 42 8.61 1.00 -8.48
N VAL A 43 9.42 -0.05 -8.59
CA VAL A 43 9.01 -1.44 -8.33
C VAL A 43 9.81 -1.99 -7.15
N LEU A 44 9.13 -2.25 -6.04
CA LEU A 44 9.69 -2.89 -4.86
C LEU A 44 9.40 -4.39 -4.89
N ARG A 45 10.45 -5.22 -4.98
CA ARG A 45 10.29 -6.68 -4.99
C ARG A 45 10.12 -7.24 -3.57
N PHE A 46 9.31 -8.28 -3.38
CA PHE A 46 9.17 -8.92 -2.07
C PHE A 46 10.48 -9.54 -1.57
N SER A 47 11.33 -10.02 -2.48
CA SER A 47 12.67 -10.48 -2.14
C SER A 47 13.55 -9.38 -1.56
N ALA A 48 13.31 -8.11 -1.91
CA ALA A 48 14.01 -6.98 -1.31
C ALA A 48 13.47 -6.65 0.09
N LEU A 49 12.23 -7.02 0.41
CA LEU A 49 11.67 -6.87 1.76
C LEU A 49 12.18 -7.95 2.73
N ARG A 50 12.51 -9.13 2.20
CA ARG A 50 13.05 -10.25 2.99
C ARG A 50 14.58 -10.18 3.02
N GLY A 51 15.12 -9.54 4.05
CA GLY A 51 16.56 -9.59 4.33
C GLY A 51 17.40 -8.48 3.66
N SER A 52 16.80 -7.35 3.29
CA SER A 52 17.59 -6.15 2.98
C SER A 52 18.40 -5.74 4.21
N ARG A 53 19.72 -5.65 4.07
CA ARG A 53 20.56 -4.97 5.07
C ARG A 53 20.00 -3.57 5.28
N PRO A 54 19.82 -3.10 6.53
CA PRO A 54 19.38 -1.74 6.79
C PRO A 54 20.28 -0.78 6.02
N LEU A 55 19.69 0.10 5.22
CA LEU A 55 20.42 1.23 4.67
C LEU A 55 20.89 2.08 5.87
N ALA A 56 22.11 2.60 5.79
CA ALA A 56 22.78 3.25 6.92
C ALA A 56 21.98 4.42 7.53
N GLU A 57 21.03 4.98 6.77
CA GLU A 57 20.23 6.15 7.12
C GLU A 57 18.80 5.83 7.59
N MET A 58 18.49 4.56 7.87
CA MET A 58 17.14 4.16 8.34
C MET A 58 16.94 4.46 9.83
N GLU A 59 15.82 5.09 10.17
CA GLU A 59 15.36 5.27 11.54
C GLU A 59 15.03 3.91 12.18
N PRO A 60 15.08 3.77 13.51
CA PRO A 60 14.79 2.50 14.20
C PRO A 60 13.45 1.86 13.81
N ARG A 61 12.43 2.68 13.53
CA ARG A 61 11.09 2.23 13.10
C ARG A 61 11.08 1.59 11.72
N ASP A 62 11.97 2.02 10.82
CA ASP A 62 12.00 1.56 9.43
C ASP A 62 12.57 0.14 9.33
N ARG A 63 13.22 -0.33 10.41
CA ARG A 63 13.82 -1.67 10.53
C ARG A 63 12.84 -2.72 11.03
N TRP A 64 11.61 -2.33 11.36
CA TRP A 64 10.61 -3.27 11.83
C TRP A 64 10.20 -4.21 10.70
N PRO A 65 9.95 -5.50 10.99
CA PRO A 65 9.48 -6.44 9.99
C PRO A 65 8.16 -5.94 9.40
N VAL A 66 8.08 -5.92 8.06
CA VAL A 66 6.94 -5.36 7.33
C VAL A 66 5.69 -6.25 7.48
N GLU A 67 5.87 -7.57 7.54
CA GLU A 67 4.79 -8.54 7.67
C GLU A 67 3.85 -8.28 8.88
N PRO A 68 4.33 -8.04 10.12
CA PRO A 68 3.46 -7.74 11.26
C PRO A 68 2.97 -6.28 11.33
N LEU A 69 3.62 -5.33 10.65
CA LEU A 69 3.20 -3.92 10.68
C LEU A 69 1.84 -3.69 10.00
N PHE A 70 1.58 -4.33 8.86
CA PHE A 70 0.33 -4.16 8.12
C PHE A 70 -0.92 -4.61 8.92
N PRO A 71 -0.93 -5.82 9.52
CA PRO A 71 -2.04 -6.25 10.39
C PRO A 71 -2.30 -5.29 11.55
N LEU A 72 -1.26 -4.74 12.19
CA LEU A 72 -1.44 -3.80 13.30
C LEU A 72 -2.22 -2.54 12.87
N GLY A 73 -1.91 -1.99 11.69
CA GLY A 73 -2.62 -0.81 11.16
C GLY A 73 -4.10 -1.05 10.89
N VAL A 74 -4.49 -2.29 10.55
CA VAL A 74 -5.88 -2.65 10.27
C VAL A 74 -6.63 -3.06 11.54
N LEU A 75 -6.00 -3.84 12.43
CA LEU A 75 -6.64 -4.37 13.63
C LEU A 75 -6.93 -3.29 14.66
N SER A 76 -6.06 -2.30 14.83
CA SER A 76 -6.28 -1.22 15.82
C SER A 76 -7.59 -0.44 15.59
N PRO A 77 -7.89 0.11 14.39
CA PRO A 77 -9.17 0.80 14.17
C PRO A 77 -10.36 -0.15 14.22
N MET A 78 -10.21 -1.42 13.84
CA MET A 78 -11.29 -2.42 13.99
C MET A 78 -11.63 -2.65 15.46
N LEU A 79 -10.63 -2.81 16.32
CA LEU A 79 -10.82 -2.97 17.76
C LEU A 79 -11.44 -1.72 18.39
N GLY A 80 -11.01 -0.53 17.97
CA GLY A 80 -11.58 0.74 18.47
C GLY A 80 -13.03 1.00 18.03
N ALA A 81 -13.49 0.35 16.96
CA ALA A 81 -14.86 0.47 16.45
C ALA A 81 -15.83 -0.59 17.01
N ALA A 82 -15.34 -1.58 17.75
CA ALA A 82 -16.12 -2.65 18.37
C ALA A 82 -16.70 -2.22 19.73
#